data_AF-A0AAE3L043-F1
#
_entry.id   AF-A0AAE3L043-F1
#
_cell.length_a   1.000
_cell.length_b   1.000
_cell.length_c   1.000
_cell.angle_alpha   90.00
_cell.angle_beta   90.00
_cell.angle_gamma   90.00
#
_symmetry.space_group_name_H-M   'P 1'
#
loop_
_entity.id
_entity.type
_entity.pdbx_description
1 polymer ?
#
loop_
_entity_poly.entity_id
_entity_poly.type
_entity_poly.pdbx_seq_one_letter_code
_entity_poly.pdbx_strand_id
1 'polypeptide(L)'
;MKTKFTKLIKRDLIFGFENNKYKFIGVTFIFIAVIWINIANIQGAAFELGMSSKDINFTDLFFSLFKGIDYNALPLPVNWILIHIYVTYLIGSYCYDDLSEDSAHAIVRMGHRRGIWISKVIWMIATVMVFYLILLAILLIFSTTMFELSFQWSNFSKESILATLQSNYSGIQFVLLTLCIYILASITTSILQMLISFIVKPAYIYLINISMLVISLYINQFMLPIQGSLLLRQNIFDGMYPINPINTIVYNLAVFILVLIIGSIYIRKFDMLVSQKTD
;
A
#
# COMPACT_ATOMS: atom_id res chain seq x y z
N MET A 1 22.84 13.93 -20.81
CA MET A 1 22.62 13.25 -19.51
C MET A 1 21.13 13.09 -19.18
N LYS A 2 20.32 14.17 -19.20
CA LYS A 2 18.86 14.12 -19.00
C LYS A 2 18.13 13.14 -19.94
N THR A 3 18.48 13.11 -21.22
CA THR A 3 17.88 12.23 -22.24
C THR A 3 18.18 10.75 -22.06
N LYS A 4 19.31 10.39 -21.44
CA LYS A 4 19.63 8.99 -21.10
C LYS A 4 18.85 8.54 -19.86
N PHE A 5 18.71 9.43 -18.87
CA PHE A 5 17.96 9.17 -17.65
C PHE A 5 16.45 8.99 -17.89
N THR A 6 15.83 9.82 -18.72
CA THR A 6 14.40 9.66 -19.08
C THR A 6 14.14 8.37 -19.85
N LYS A 7 15.07 7.95 -20.73
CA LYS A 7 15.00 6.66 -21.41
C LYS A 7 15.11 5.48 -20.44
N LEU A 8 15.95 5.59 -19.41
CA LEU A 8 16.05 4.57 -18.36
C LEU A 8 14.73 4.43 -17.60
N ILE A 9 14.15 5.53 -17.13
CA ILE A 9 12.85 5.52 -16.43
C ILE A 9 11.78 4.87 -17.31
N LYS A 10 11.69 5.29 -18.58
CA LYS A 10 10.70 4.73 -19.51
C LYS A 10 10.91 3.22 -19.69
N ARG A 11 12.16 2.76 -19.83
CA ARG A 11 12.49 1.34 -19.93
C ARG A 11 12.03 0.58 -18.70
N ASP A 12 12.39 1.04 -17.50
CA ASP A 12 12.08 0.35 -16.25
C ASP A 12 10.57 0.32 -16.00
N LEU A 13 9.86 1.40 -16.35
CA LEU A 13 8.39 1.43 -16.36
C LEU A 13 7.80 0.38 -17.29
N ILE A 14 8.17 0.38 -18.57
CA ILE A 14 7.61 -0.58 -19.55
C ILE A 14 7.91 -2.01 -19.13
N PHE A 15 9.19 -2.31 -18.86
CA PHE A 15 9.62 -3.66 -18.51
C PHE A 15 8.96 -4.15 -17.22
N GLY A 16 8.90 -3.31 -16.18
CA GLY A 16 8.28 -3.72 -14.92
C GLY A 16 6.76 -3.85 -14.98
N PHE A 17 6.07 -3.03 -15.77
CA PHE A 17 4.62 -3.23 -16.01
C PHE A 17 4.35 -4.46 -16.88
N GLU A 18 5.18 -4.75 -17.88
CA GLU A 18 5.06 -5.95 -18.70
C GLU A 18 5.30 -7.23 -17.90
N ASN A 19 6.30 -7.23 -17.01
CA ASN A 19 6.56 -8.37 -16.13
C ASN A 19 5.43 -8.57 -15.09
N ASN A 20 4.82 -7.48 -14.62
CA ASN A 20 3.77 -7.52 -13.60
C ASN A 20 2.35 -7.61 -14.17
N LYS A 21 2.14 -7.62 -15.49
CA LYS A 21 0.79 -7.57 -16.10
C LYS A 21 -0.15 -8.68 -15.60
N TYR A 22 0.33 -9.91 -15.52
CA TYR A 22 -0.48 -11.04 -15.01
C TYR A 22 -0.76 -10.93 -13.51
N LYS A 23 0.17 -10.34 -12.76
CA LYS A 23 -0.03 -10.05 -11.34
C LYS A 23 -1.12 -9.00 -11.16
N PHE A 24 -1.13 -7.92 -11.94
CA PHE A 24 -2.22 -6.93 -11.91
C PHE A 24 -3.59 -7.51 -12.29
N ILE A 25 -3.65 -8.42 -13.26
CA ILE A 25 -4.88 -9.16 -13.57
C ILE A 25 -5.33 -9.98 -12.35
N GLY A 26 -4.39 -10.68 -11.71
CA GLY A 26 -4.64 -11.41 -10.46
C GLY A 26 -5.17 -10.52 -9.33
N VAL A 27 -4.55 -9.34 -9.10
CA VAL A 27 -5.05 -8.33 -8.14
C VAL A 27 -6.52 -8.06 -8.40
N THR A 28 -6.84 -7.75 -9.66
CA THR A 28 -8.16 -7.28 -10.04
C THR A 28 -9.22 -8.33 -9.70
N PHE A 29 -8.99 -9.59 -10.03
CA PHE A 29 -9.91 -10.69 -9.69
C PHE A 29 -10.04 -10.91 -8.17
N ILE A 30 -8.92 -10.92 -7.45
CA ILE A 30 -8.93 -11.15 -5.99
C ILE A 30 -9.68 -10.02 -5.30
N PHE A 31 -9.41 -8.76 -5.65
CA PHE A 31 -10.07 -7.62 -5.02
C PHE A 31 -11.53 -7.46 -5.43
N ILE A 32 -11.95 -7.92 -6.62
CA ILE A 32 -13.37 -8.07 -6.96
C ILE A 32 -14.05 -9.03 -5.97
N ALA A 33 -13.47 -10.19 -5.70
CA ALA A 33 -14.03 -11.15 -4.75
C ALA A 33 -14.04 -10.61 -3.31
N VAL A 34 -12.96 -9.95 -2.88
CA VAL A 34 -12.88 -9.31 -1.55
C VAL A 34 -13.94 -8.23 -1.40
N ILE A 35 -14.11 -7.35 -2.39
CA ILE A 35 -15.12 -6.28 -2.35
C ILE A 35 -16.52 -6.88 -2.32
N TRP A 36 -16.80 -7.92 -3.10
CA TRP A 36 -18.07 -8.64 -3.04
C TRP A 36 -18.40 -9.17 -1.64
N ILE A 37 -17.43 -9.78 -0.96
CA ILE A 37 -17.59 -10.26 0.42
C ILE A 37 -17.88 -9.10 1.38
N ASN A 38 -17.19 -7.96 1.21
CA ASN A 38 -17.44 -6.78 2.05
C ASN A 38 -18.83 -6.19 1.80
N ILE A 39 -19.32 -6.19 0.57
CA ILE A 39 -20.70 -5.78 0.22
C ILE A 39 -21.71 -6.65 0.97
N ALA A 40 -21.55 -7.98 0.93
CA ALA A 40 -22.44 -8.90 1.63
C ALA A 40 -22.42 -8.65 3.15
N ASN A 41 -21.25 -8.40 3.73
CA ASN A 41 -21.11 -8.10 5.16
C ASN A 41 -21.80 -6.79 5.56
N ILE A 42 -21.63 -5.70 4.79
CA ILE A 42 -22.27 -4.42 5.08
C ILE A 42 -23.79 -4.52 4.92
N GLN A 43 -24.27 -5.19 3.88
CA GLN A 43 -25.70 -5.39 3.67
C GLN A 43 -26.34 -6.21 4.80
N GLY A 44 -25.64 -7.24 5.30
CA GLY A 44 -26.06 -7.99 6.49
C GLY A 44 -26.16 -7.10 7.73
N ALA A 45 -25.12 -6.31 8.00
CA ALA A 45 -25.11 -5.37 9.14
C ALA A 45 -26.19 -4.28 9.02
N ALA A 46 -26.43 -3.76 7.82
CA ALA A 46 -27.47 -2.77 7.58
C ALA A 46 -28.87 -3.38 7.80
N PHE A 47 -29.08 -4.62 7.38
CA PHE A 47 -30.33 -5.34 7.61
C PHE A 47 -30.61 -5.56 9.10
N GLU A 48 -29.60 -5.90 9.91
CA GLU A 48 -29.73 -6.02 11.36
C GLU A 48 -30.13 -4.69 12.03
N LEU A 49 -29.70 -3.56 11.47
CA LEU A 49 -30.09 -2.22 11.90
C LEU A 49 -31.44 -1.75 11.31
N GLY A 50 -32.14 -2.60 10.55
CA GLY A 50 -33.40 -2.27 9.87
C GLY A 50 -33.25 -1.26 8.72
N MET A 51 -32.03 -1.06 8.23
CA MET A 51 -31.72 -0.13 7.14
C MET A 51 -31.80 -0.80 5.78
N SER A 52 -32.03 0.02 4.75
CA SER A 52 -32.08 -0.45 3.36
C SER A 52 -30.71 -0.36 2.69
N SER A 53 -30.55 -1.04 1.54
CA SER A 53 -29.34 -0.92 0.72
C SER A 53 -29.08 0.50 0.20
N LYS A 54 -30.10 1.39 0.20
CA LYS A 54 -29.97 2.79 -0.20
C LYS A 54 -29.30 3.65 0.87
N ASP A 55 -29.25 3.16 2.11
CA ASP A 55 -28.60 3.85 3.22
C ASP A 55 -27.09 3.58 3.28
N ILE A 56 -26.55 2.83 2.31
CA ILE A 56 -25.13 2.51 2.16
C ILE A 56 -24.59 3.28 0.95
N ASN A 57 -23.37 3.82 1.07
CA ASN A 57 -22.70 4.53 -0.01
C ASN A 57 -21.23 4.13 -0.20
N PHE A 58 -20.56 4.84 -1.11
CA PHE A 58 -19.13 4.66 -1.40
C PHE A 58 -18.25 4.75 -0.15
N THR A 59 -18.52 5.72 0.74
CA THR A 59 -17.71 5.96 1.95
C THR A 59 -17.76 4.75 2.89
N ASP A 60 -18.92 4.09 3.02
CA ASP A 60 -19.08 2.88 3.83
C ASP A 60 -18.28 1.70 3.27
N LEU A 61 -18.38 1.48 1.95
CA LEU A 61 -17.64 0.45 1.25
C LEU A 61 -16.13 0.70 1.38
N PHE A 62 -15.69 1.94 1.16
CA PHE A 62 -14.31 2.36 1.32
C PHE A 62 -13.82 2.11 2.75
N PHE A 63 -14.59 2.54 3.76
CA PHE A 63 -14.25 2.31 5.16
C PHE A 63 -14.15 0.82 5.50
N SER A 64 -15.09 0.00 5.04
CA SER A 64 -15.09 -1.45 5.32
C SER A 64 -13.80 -2.15 4.87
N LEU A 65 -13.22 -1.66 3.76
CA LEU A 65 -12.02 -2.20 3.17
C LEU A 65 -10.74 -1.66 3.84
N PHE A 66 -10.74 -0.38 4.24
CA PHE A 66 -9.57 0.33 4.77
C PHE A 66 -9.55 0.53 6.31
N LYS A 67 -10.55 0.08 7.06
CA LYS A 67 -10.65 0.34 8.52
C LYS A 67 -9.50 -0.28 9.34
N GLY A 68 -8.96 -1.43 8.94
CA GLY A 68 -7.99 -2.16 9.76
C GLY A 68 -8.63 -2.77 11.01
N ILE A 69 -7.87 -2.81 12.12
CA ILE A 69 -8.32 -3.35 13.41
C ILE A 69 -7.99 -2.38 14.54
N ASP A 70 -8.81 -2.42 15.58
CA ASP A 70 -8.53 -1.74 16.84
C ASP A 70 -7.54 -2.54 17.74
N TYR A 71 -7.15 -2.02 18.91
CA TYR A 71 -6.29 -2.71 19.88
C TYR A 71 -7.00 -3.87 20.59
N ASN A 72 -8.30 -3.74 20.85
CA ASN A 72 -9.08 -4.72 21.61
C ASN A 72 -10.04 -5.56 20.76
N ALA A 73 -10.06 -5.33 19.44
CA ALA A 73 -10.99 -6.00 18.55
C ALA A 73 -10.42 -7.31 18.01
N LEU A 74 -11.27 -8.32 17.89
CA LEU A 74 -11.15 -9.47 17.00
C LEU A 74 -12.37 -9.42 16.07
N PRO A 75 -12.25 -9.78 14.78
CA PRO A 75 -11.21 -10.61 14.15
C PRO A 75 -10.06 -9.84 13.46
N LEU A 76 -9.01 -10.59 13.06
CA LEU A 76 -7.86 -10.08 12.29
C LEU A 76 -8.29 -9.28 11.05
N PRO A 77 -7.59 -8.19 10.69
CA PRO A 77 -8.00 -7.34 9.58
C PRO A 77 -7.52 -7.93 8.25
N VAL A 78 -8.23 -8.95 7.76
CA VAL A 78 -7.85 -9.70 6.55
C VAL A 78 -7.69 -8.78 5.34
N ASN A 79 -8.62 -7.83 5.12
CA ASN A 79 -8.55 -6.86 4.02
C ASN A 79 -7.23 -6.06 4.06
N TRP A 80 -6.87 -5.57 5.24
CA TRP A 80 -5.66 -4.78 5.46
C TRP A 80 -4.39 -5.60 5.20
N ILE A 81 -4.35 -6.85 5.68
CA ILE A 81 -3.23 -7.76 5.47
C ILE A 81 -3.08 -8.06 3.97
N LEU A 82 -4.18 -8.36 3.28
CA LEU A 82 -4.18 -8.66 1.85
C LEU A 82 -3.64 -7.48 1.02
N ILE A 83 -4.08 -6.25 1.31
CA ILE A 83 -3.60 -5.04 0.63
C ILE A 83 -2.07 -4.93 0.72
N HIS A 84 -1.52 -5.01 1.92
CA HIS A 84 -0.07 -4.83 2.11
C HIS A 84 0.75 -6.00 1.59
N ILE A 85 0.31 -7.25 1.79
CA ILE A 85 0.98 -8.42 1.22
C ILE A 85 1.04 -8.29 -0.31
N TYR A 86 -0.06 -7.91 -0.94
CA TYR A 86 -0.10 -7.84 -2.40
C TYR A 86 0.81 -6.73 -2.94
N VAL A 87 0.82 -5.56 -2.32
CA VAL A 87 1.74 -4.48 -2.67
C VAL A 87 3.20 -4.96 -2.58
N THR A 88 3.57 -5.62 -1.49
CA THR A 88 4.93 -6.16 -1.32
C THR A 88 5.28 -7.25 -2.33
N TYR A 89 4.29 -8.02 -2.80
CA TYR A 89 4.44 -9.03 -3.85
C TYR A 89 4.69 -8.45 -5.24
N LEU A 90 3.97 -7.39 -5.61
CA LEU A 90 4.18 -6.69 -6.89
C LEU A 90 5.60 -6.11 -6.98
N ILE A 91 6.14 -5.63 -5.86
CA ILE A 91 7.43 -4.93 -5.83
C ILE A 91 8.59 -5.91 -5.67
N GLY A 92 8.42 -6.90 -4.79
CA GLY A 92 9.46 -7.90 -4.50
C GLY A 92 9.84 -8.77 -5.68
N SER A 93 8.86 -9.11 -6.52
CA SER A 93 9.10 -9.96 -7.69
C SER A 93 9.96 -9.26 -8.75
N TYR A 94 9.64 -8.01 -9.10
CA TYR A 94 10.46 -7.24 -10.05
C TYR A 94 11.88 -6.96 -9.54
N CYS A 95 12.02 -6.68 -8.24
CA CYS A 95 13.32 -6.38 -7.65
C CYS A 95 14.29 -7.56 -7.79
N TYR A 96 13.78 -8.79 -7.78
CA TYR A 96 14.58 -9.99 -8.00
C TYR A 96 14.91 -10.20 -9.48
N ASP A 97 13.89 -10.21 -10.34
CA ASP A 97 14.05 -10.51 -11.77
C ASP A 97 15.04 -9.55 -12.45
N ASP A 98 15.02 -8.26 -12.05
CA ASP A 98 15.95 -7.26 -12.59
C ASP A 98 17.35 -7.31 -11.97
N LEU A 99 17.51 -7.88 -10.76
CA LEU A 99 18.83 -8.10 -10.16
C LEU A 99 19.55 -9.28 -10.84
N SER A 100 18.83 -10.36 -11.17
CA SER A 100 19.40 -11.57 -11.78
C SER A 100 19.73 -11.42 -13.26
N GLU A 101 18.83 -10.86 -14.08
CA GLU A 101 18.95 -10.96 -15.55
C GLU A 101 19.46 -9.68 -16.23
N ASP A 102 19.03 -8.49 -15.80
CA ASP A 102 19.21 -7.25 -16.58
C ASP A 102 20.10 -6.17 -15.94
N SER A 103 20.52 -6.37 -14.69
CA SER A 103 21.33 -5.42 -13.93
C SER A 103 22.69 -5.15 -14.59
N ALA A 104 23.37 -6.20 -15.09
CA ALA A 104 24.66 -6.09 -15.78
C ALA A 104 24.58 -5.21 -17.05
N HIS A 105 23.55 -5.40 -17.87
CA HIS A 105 23.34 -4.61 -19.08
C HIS A 105 22.92 -3.16 -18.78
N ALA A 106 22.16 -2.93 -17.71
CA ALA A 106 21.76 -1.60 -17.25
C ALA A 106 22.96 -0.76 -16.76
N ILE A 107 23.89 -1.37 -16.01
CA ILE A 107 25.09 -0.70 -15.47
C ILE A 107 26.01 -0.24 -16.60
N VAL A 108 26.30 -1.13 -17.56
CA VAL A 108 27.20 -0.86 -18.69
C VAL A 108 26.67 0.31 -19.54
N ARG A 109 25.35 0.45 -19.69
CA ARG A 109 24.73 1.49 -20.54
C ARG A 109 24.60 2.86 -19.86
N MET A 110 24.42 2.90 -18.53
CA MET A 110 24.14 4.16 -17.81
C MET A 110 25.36 4.84 -17.22
N GLY A 111 26.40 4.10 -16.83
CA GLY A 111 27.63 4.63 -16.22
C GLY A 111 27.46 5.33 -14.86
N HIS A 112 26.23 5.55 -14.37
CA HIS A 112 25.92 6.20 -13.10
C HIS A 112 24.94 5.36 -12.26
N ARG A 113 25.47 4.67 -11.23
CA ARG A 113 24.71 3.75 -10.36
C ARG A 113 23.54 4.41 -9.62
N ARG A 114 23.66 5.69 -9.25
CA ARG A 114 22.57 6.47 -8.62
C ARG A 114 21.33 6.63 -9.51
N GLY A 115 21.51 6.77 -10.82
CA GLY A 115 20.40 6.90 -11.75
C GLY A 115 19.53 5.65 -11.80
N ILE A 116 20.15 4.47 -11.62
CA ILE A 116 19.46 3.18 -11.58
C ILE A 116 18.58 3.09 -10.32
N TRP A 117 19.10 3.46 -9.15
CA TRP A 117 18.30 3.50 -7.91
C TRP A 117 17.08 4.41 -8.04
N ILE A 118 17.28 5.64 -8.52
CA ILE A 118 16.18 6.62 -8.64
C ILE A 118 15.14 6.14 -9.65
N SER A 119 15.57 5.53 -10.76
CA SER A 119 14.66 4.95 -11.75
C SER A 119 13.80 3.85 -11.15
N LYS A 120 14.39 2.94 -10.36
CA LYS A 120 13.68 1.89 -9.62
C LYS A 120 12.70 2.44 -8.58
N VAL A 121 13.08 3.50 -7.85
CA VAL A 121 12.19 4.18 -6.90
C VAL A 121 10.98 4.78 -7.63
N ILE A 122 11.19 5.42 -8.79
CA ILE A 122 10.10 5.97 -9.62
C ILE A 122 9.18 4.85 -10.12
N TRP A 123 9.76 3.75 -10.59
CA TRP A 123 9.00 2.56 -10.99
C TRP A 123 8.15 2.03 -9.84
N MET A 124 8.75 1.84 -8.67
CA MET A 124 8.07 1.34 -7.48
C MET A 124 6.89 2.25 -7.09
N ILE A 125 7.10 3.58 -7.05
CA ILE A 125 6.03 4.54 -6.77
C ILE A 125 4.91 4.41 -7.80
N ALA A 126 5.25 4.33 -9.10
CA ALA A 126 4.25 4.15 -10.15
C ALA A 126 3.45 2.86 -9.99
N THR A 127 4.08 1.75 -9.62
CA THR A 127 3.37 0.48 -9.39
C THR A 127 2.42 0.54 -8.21
N VAL A 128 2.81 1.18 -7.10
CA VAL A 128 1.94 1.39 -5.94
C VAL A 128 0.75 2.27 -6.33
N MET A 129 0.98 3.36 -7.06
CA MET A 129 -0.10 4.24 -7.52
C MET A 129 -1.09 3.51 -8.43
N VAL A 130 -0.61 2.72 -9.39
CA VAL A 130 -1.48 1.91 -10.27
C VAL A 130 -2.29 0.89 -9.47
N PHE A 131 -1.69 0.22 -8.49
CA PHE A 131 -2.40 -0.70 -7.61
C PHE A 131 -3.59 -0.03 -6.89
N TYR A 132 -3.37 1.12 -6.26
CA TYR A 132 -4.44 1.86 -5.57
C TYR A 132 -5.47 2.44 -6.52
N LEU A 133 -5.08 2.85 -7.74
CA LEU A 133 -6.01 3.28 -8.78
C LEU A 133 -6.93 2.15 -9.24
N ILE A 134 -6.40 0.93 -9.41
CA ILE A 134 -7.21 -0.26 -9.73
C ILE A 134 -8.20 -0.52 -8.60
N LEU A 135 -7.75 -0.51 -7.35
CA LEU A 135 -8.60 -0.75 -6.19
C LEU A 135 -9.73 0.29 -6.08
N LEU A 136 -9.42 1.58 -6.29
CA LEU A 136 -10.41 2.65 -6.33
C LEU A 136 -11.39 2.50 -7.51
N ALA A 137 -10.91 2.10 -8.68
CA ALA A 137 -11.77 1.86 -9.84
C ALA A 137 -12.77 0.73 -9.56
N ILE A 138 -12.33 -0.37 -8.93
CA ILE A 138 -13.22 -1.47 -8.53
C ILE A 138 -14.26 -0.96 -7.52
N LEU A 139 -13.84 -0.23 -6.47
CA LEU A 139 -14.77 0.34 -5.48
C LEU A 139 -15.81 1.26 -6.12
N LEU A 140 -15.41 2.11 -7.08
CA LEU A 140 -16.32 2.99 -7.80
C LEU A 140 -17.33 2.21 -8.64
N ILE A 141 -16.89 1.20 -9.39
CA ILE A 141 -17.78 0.35 -10.20
C ILE A 141 -18.82 -0.36 -9.32
N PHE A 142 -18.42 -0.91 -8.18
CA PHE A 142 -19.36 -1.55 -7.26
C PHE A 142 -20.29 -0.55 -6.59
N SER A 143 -19.77 0.62 -6.20
CA SER A 143 -20.59 1.66 -5.58
C SER A 143 -21.62 2.23 -6.55
N THR A 144 -21.34 2.37 -7.84
CA THR A 144 -22.32 2.88 -8.82
C THR A 144 -23.37 1.84 -9.21
N THR A 145 -23.02 0.56 -9.15
CA THR A 145 -23.92 -0.53 -9.57
C THR A 145 -24.83 -1.02 -8.45
N MET A 146 -24.37 -1.00 -7.20
CA MET A 146 -25.08 -1.60 -6.06
C MET A 146 -25.59 -0.59 -5.03
N PHE A 147 -25.06 0.63 -5.01
CA PHE A 147 -25.31 1.63 -3.97
C PHE A 147 -25.50 3.04 -4.55
N GLU A 148 -25.74 4.03 -3.68
CA GLU A 148 -25.71 5.43 -4.10
C GLU A 148 -24.28 5.97 -4.12
N LEU A 149 -23.88 6.57 -5.25
CA LEU A 149 -22.58 7.23 -5.37
C LEU A 149 -22.61 8.57 -4.61
N SER A 150 -22.32 8.51 -3.32
CA SER A 150 -22.10 9.70 -2.50
C SER A 150 -20.82 9.58 -1.66
N PHE A 151 -20.08 10.69 -1.58
CA PHE A 151 -18.85 10.82 -0.78
C PHE A 151 -19.10 11.45 0.59
N GLN A 152 -20.37 11.58 0.98
CA GLN A 152 -20.77 12.07 2.30
C GLN A 152 -20.92 10.90 3.26
N TRP A 153 -21.18 11.19 4.53
CA TRP A 153 -21.58 10.16 5.49
C TRP A 153 -23.04 9.76 5.22
N SER A 154 -23.24 8.50 4.88
CA SER A 154 -24.55 7.85 4.77
C SER A 154 -25.26 7.74 6.13
N ASN A 155 -26.52 7.31 6.14
CA ASN A 155 -27.23 7.03 7.39
C ASN A 155 -26.61 5.85 8.13
N PHE A 156 -26.14 4.83 7.40
CA PHE A 156 -25.42 3.69 7.99
C PHE A 156 -24.12 4.12 8.69
N SER A 157 -23.30 4.94 8.03
CA SER A 157 -22.07 5.45 8.66
C SER A 157 -22.32 6.37 9.84
N LYS A 158 -23.43 7.12 9.87
CA LYS A 158 -23.75 7.96 11.04
C LYS A 158 -23.94 7.13 12.30
N GLU A 159 -24.65 6.01 12.19
CA GLU A 159 -24.90 5.12 13.33
C GLU A 159 -23.66 4.25 13.67
N SER A 160 -22.95 3.74 12.66
CA SER A 160 -21.88 2.75 12.85
C SER A 160 -20.47 3.34 12.99
N ILE A 161 -20.20 4.51 12.38
CA ILE A 161 -18.86 5.09 12.25
C ILE A 161 -18.79 6.45 12.95
N LEU A 162 -19.73 7.35 12.70
CA LEU A 162 -19.70 8.73 13.21
C LEU A 162 -19.79 8.78 14.74
N ALA A 163 -20.49 7.83 15.37
CA ALA A 163 -20.50 7.68 16.82
C ALA A 163 -19.09 7.51 17.43
N THR A 164 -18.15 6.99 16.65
CA THR A 164 -16.75 6.78 17.06
C THR A 164 -15.81 7.88 16.57
N LEU A 165 -16.23 8.76 15.66
CA LEU A 165 -15.37 9.83 15.16
C LEU A 165 -15.37 11.02 16.12
N GLN A 166 -14.21 11.36 16.70
CA GLN A 166 -14.09 12.48 17.64
C GLN A 166 -14.07 13.85 16.95
N SER A 167 -13.84 13.89 15.64
CA SER A 167 -13.66 15.11 14.85
C SER A 167 -14.57 15.15 13.63
N ASN A 168 -15.13 16.33 13.34
CA ASN A 168 -16.04 16.58 12.23
C ASN A 168 -15.31 16.60 10.86
N TYR A 169 -14.79 15.44 10.44
CA TYR A 169 -14.30 15.26 9.07
C TYR A 169 -15.49 15.09 8.13
N SER A 170 -15.44 15.74 6.96
CA SER A 170 -16.33 15.36 5.86
C SER A 170 -15.90 14.02 5.27
N GLY A 171 -16.84 13.25 4.71
CA GLY A 171 -16.54 11.93 4.13
C GLY A 171 -15.43 11.97 3.07
N ILE A 172 -15.40 13.01 2.23
CA ILE A 172 -14.33 13.20 1.24
C ILE A 172 -12.96 13.47 1.87
N GLN A 173 -12.90 14.29 2.94
CA GLN A 173 -11.65 14.55 3.65
C GLN A 173 -11.12 13.27 4.29
N PHE A 174 -12.02 12.46 4.86
CA PHE A 174 -11.69 11.17 5.46
C PHE A 174 -11.13 10.18 4.42
N VAL A 175 -11.78 10.05 3.25
CA VAL A 175 -11.31 9.20 2.16
C VAL A 175 -9.92 9.63 1.67
N LEU A 176 -9.71 10.94 1.44
CA LEU A 176 -8.43 11.48 0.97
C LEU A 176 -7.31 11.28 2.00
N LEU A 177 -7.58 11.52 3.28
CA LEU A 177 -6.61 11.31 4.36
C LEU A 177 -6.21 9.84 4.46
N THR A 178 -7.20 8.94 4.42
CA THR A 178 -6.97 7.49 4.47
C THR A 178 -6.11 7.02 3.30
N LEU A 179 -6.46 7.42 2.07
CA LEU A 179 -5.69 7.10 0.87
C LEU A 179 -4.25 7.60 0.96
N CYS A 180 -4.05 8.83 1.43
CA CYS A 180 -2.72 9.42 1.59
C CYS A 180 -1.86 8.56 2.53
N ILE A 181 -2.41 8.17 3.68
CA ILE A 181 -1.70 7.35 4.68
C ILE A 181 -1.37 5.97 4.13
N TYR A 182 -2.33 5.31 3.46
CA TYR A 182 -2.12 3.99 2.87
C TYR A 182 -1.06 3.98 1.77
N ILE A 183 -1.15 4.94 0.83
CA ILE A 183 -0.17 5.06 -0.26
C ILE A 183 1.22 5.34 0.31
N LEU A 184 1.35 6.25 1.27
CA LEU A 184 2.63 6.57 1.90
C LEU A 184 3.22 5.36 2.64
N ALA A 185 2.41 4.65 3.43
CA ALA A 185 2.83 3.44 4.15
C ALA A 185 3.27 2.33 3.17
N SER A 186 2.58 2.17 2.05
CA SER A 186 2.97 1.23 1.00
C SER A 186 4.28 1.63 0.29
N ILE A 187 4.50 2.93 0.02
CA ILE A 187 5.73 3.42 -0.60
C ILE A 187 6.94 3.28 0.36
N THR A 188 6.76 3.56 1.66
CA THR A 188 7.85 3.45 2.64
C THR A 188 8.30 2.02 2.86
N THR A 189 7.35 1.09 2.89
CA THR A 189 7.62 -0.33 3.13
C THR A 189 8.25 -1.00 1.93
N SER A 190 7.79 -0.63 0.74
CA SER A 190 8.37 -1.11 -0.51
C SER A 190 9.79 -0.59 -0.76
N ILE A 191 10.11 0.67 -0.42
CA ILE A 191 11.50 1.14 -0.52
C ILE A 191 12.42 0.43 0.49
N LEU A 192 11.92 0.13 1.70
CA LEU A 192 12.65 -0.68 2.69
C LEU A 192 12.91 -2.10 2.16
N GLN A 193 11.88 -2.73 1.61
CA GLN A 193 11.97 -4.06 0.99
C GLN A 193 13.00 -4.08 -0.15
N MET A 194 12.96 -3.07 -1.02
CA MET A 194 13.88 -2.93 -2.14
C MET A 194 15.32 -2.64 -1.70
N LEU A 195 15.53 -2.08 -0.51
CA LEU A 195 16.87 -1.93 0.06
C LEU A 195 17.39 -3.28 0.59
N ILE A 196 16.54 -4.05 1.29
CA ILE A 196 16.88 -5.37 1.83
C ILE A 196 17.16 -6.37 0.71
N SER A 197 16.53 -6.22 -0.46
CA SER A 197 16.72 -7.11 -1.60
C SER A 197 18.12 -7.12 -2.19
N PHE A 198 18.94 -6.11 -1.91
CA PHE A 198 20.36 -6.13 -2.29
C PHE A 198 21.21 -7.11 -1.46
N ILE A 199 20.70 -7.57 -0.31
CA ILE A 199 21.46 -8.39 0.63
C ILE A 199 20.87 -9.80 0.73
N VAL A 200 19.55 -9.91 0.63
CA VAL A 200 18.80 -11.12 0.99
C VAL A 200 18.05 -11.68 -0.22
N LYS A 201 17.99 -13.01 -0.35
CA LYS A 201 17.17 -13.69 -1.37
C LYS A 201 15.67 -13.39 -1.20
N PRO A 202 14.86 -13.37 -2.28
CA PRO A 202 13.46 -12.93 -2.23
C PRO A 202 12.58 -13.70 -1.26
N ALA A 203 12.79 -15.00 -1.12
CA ALA A 203 11.98 -15.85 -0.23
C ALA A 203 12.02 -15.34 1.22
N TYR A 204 13.19 -14.94 1.70
CA TYR A 204 13.34 -14.40 3.06
C TYR A 204 12.79 -12.98 3.19
N ILE A 205 12.84 -12.17 2.12
CA ILE A 205 12.23 -10.83 2.12
C ILE A 205 10.72 -10.93 2.33
N TYR A 206 10.07 -11.90 1.67
CA TYR A 206 8.64 -12.16 1.88
C TYR A 206 8.33 -12.56 3.32
N LEU A 207 9.15 -13.43 3.91
CA LEU A 207 9.00 -13.81 5.32
C LEU A 207 9.18 -12.60 6.26
N ILE A 208 10.14 -11.71 5.98
CA ILE A 208 10.36 -10.48 6.74
C ILE A 208 9.17 -9.53 6.63
N ASN A 209 8.58 -9.38 5.44
CA ASN A 209 7.40 -8.54 5.26
C ASN A 209 6.17 -9.08 6.01
N ILE A 210 5.94 -10.39 5.94
CA ILE A 210 4.84 -11.04 6.66
C ILE A 210 5.06 -10.91 8.17
N SER A 211 6.28 -11.12 8.67
CA SER A 211 6.57 -10.97 10.10
C SER A 211 6.38 -9.51 10.56
N MET A 212 6.84 -8.52 9.79
CA MET A 212 6.59 -7.11 10.08
C MET A 212 5.10 -6.79 10.12
N LEU A 213 4.29 -7.33 9.20
CA LEU A 213 2.84 -7.17 9.21
C LEU A 213 2.21 -7.76 10.47
N VAL A 214 2.57 -8.99 10.85
CA VAL A 214 2.03 -9.63 12.06
C VAL A 214 2.44 -8.86 13.31
N ILE A 215 3.72 -8.50 13.43
CA ILE A 215 4.24 -7.72 14.56
C ILE A 215 3.50 -6.39 14.69
N SER A 216 3.21 -5.73 13.57
CA SER A 216 2.49 -4.44 13.56
C SER A 216 1.09 -4.51 14.18
N LEU A 217 0.43 -5.67 14.13
CA LEU A 217 -0.89 -5.88 14.72
C LEU A 217 -0.83 -6.00 16.25
N TYR A 218 0.26 -6.51 16.81
CA TYR A 218 0.37 -6.74 18.25
C TYR A 218 1.10 -5.64 19.01
N ILE A 219 1.96 -4.86 18.34
CA ILE A 219 2.67 -3.76 18.99
C ILE A 219 1.75 -2.56 19.17
N ASN A 220 1.65 -2.07 20.40
CA ASN A 220 0.85 -0.89 20.74
C ASN A 220 1.53 0.44 20.42
N GLN A 221 2.87 0.44 20.37
CA GLN A 221 3.68 1.61 20.05
C GLN A 221 3.80 1.81 18.53
N PHE A 222 3.81 3.07 18.10
CA PHE A 222 4.02 3.42 16.70
C PHE A 222 5.51 3.35 16.33
N MET A 223 5.93 2.20 15.80
CA MET A 223 7.32 1.90 15.44
C MET A 223 7.51 1.53 13.98
N LEU A 224 6.48 0.96 13.35
CA LEU A 224 6.54 0.46 11.98
C LEU A 224 5.72 1.38 11.06
N PRO A 225 6.25 1.76 9.88
CA PRO A 225 5.54 2.63 8.92
C PRO A 225 4.13 2.14 8.58
N ILE A 226 3.97 0.82 8.49
CA ILE A 226 2.72 0.11 8.18
C ILE A 226 1.61 0.38 9.20
N GLN A 227 1.94 0.50 10.50
CA GLN A 227 0.96 0.65 11.58
C GLN A 227 0.09 1.90 11.40
N GLY A 228 0.63 2.91 10.71
CA GLY A 228 -0.11 4.13 10.39
C GLY A 228 -1.36 3.89 9.57
N SER A 229 -1.36 2.85 8.74
CA SER A 229 -2.52 2.47 7.92
C SER A 229 -3.59 1.66 8.68
N LEU A 230 -3.38 1.32 9.96
CA LEU A 230 -4.43 0.76 10.81
C LEU A 230 -5.32 1.91 11.28
N LEU A 231 -6.33 2.21 10.47
CA LEU A 231 -7.13 3.42 10.62
C LEU A 231 -7.90 3.46 11.96
N LEU A 232 -8.45 2.35 12.44
CA LEU A 232 -9.12 2.28 13.74
C LEU A 232 -8.20 2.56 14.94
N ARG A 233 -6.87 2.47 14.79
CA ARG A 233 -5.89 2.83 15.84
C ARG A 233 -5.48 4.29 15.78
N GLN A 234 -6.02 5.06 14.83
CA GLN A 234 -5.73 6.47 14.76
C GLN A 234 -6.56 7.24 15.79
N ASN A 235 -6.00 8.33 16.28
CA ASN A 235 -6.65 9.23 17.24
C ASN A 235 -7.90 9.95 16.70
N ILE A 236 -8.26 9.71 15.43
CA ILE A 236 -9.51 10.14 14.82
C ILE A 236 -10.71 9.39 15.47
N PHE A 237 -10.49 8.13 15.88
CA PHE A 237 -11.52 7.27 16.48
C PHE A 237 -11.47 7.29 18.01
N ASP A 238 -10.28 7.34 18.60
CA ASP A 238 -10.12 7.51 20.05
C ASP A 238 -8.90 8.37 20.36
N GLY A 239 -9.10 9.52 20.98
CA GLY A 239 -8.06 10.45 21.41
C GLY A 239 -7.05 9.85 22.40
N MET A 240 -7.34 8.70 23.00
CA MET A 240 -6.38 7.93 23.81
C MET A 240 -5.36 7.18 22.96
N TYR A 241 -5.61 6.99 21.67
CA TYR A 241 -4.70 6.28 20.79
C TYR A 241 -3.46 7.11 20.42
N PRO A 242 -2.26 6.49 20.46
CA PRO A 242 -0.99 7.21 20.27
C PRO A 242 -0.75 7.63 18.81
N ILE A 243 -1.50 7.09 17.85
CA ILE A 243 -1.25 7.27 16.41
C ILE A 243 -2.07 8.46 15.90
N ASN A 244 -1.41 9.59 15.68
CA ASN A 244 -2.02 10.72 14.99
C ASN A 244 -1.83 10.60 13.46
N PRO A 245 -2.84 10.92 12.62
CA PRO A 245 -2.73 10.84 11.16
C PRO A 245 -1.63 11.75 10.59
N ILE A 246 -1.47 12.97 11.13
CA ILE A 246 -0.43 13.91 10.68
C ILE A 246 0.95 13.37 11.06
N ASN A 247 1.11 12.91 12.30
CA ASN A 247 2.38 12.31 12.75
C ASN A 247 2.74 11.07 11.92
N THR A 248 1.73 10.30 11.51
CA THR A 248 1.90 9.14 10.63
C THR A 248 2.44 9.54 9.27
N ILE A 249 1.89 10.59 8.66
CA ILE A 249 2.36 11.12 7.37
C ILE A 249 3.80 11.61 7.48
N VAL A 250 4.10 12.41 8.51
CA VAL A 250 5.45 12.96 8.74
C VAL A 250 6.46 11.85 8.97
N TYR A 251 6.12 10.86 9.80
CA TYR A 251 6.97 9.71 10.09
C TYR A 251 7.27 8.90 8.82
N ASN A 252 6.24 8.58 8.04
CA ASN A 252 6.41 7.85 6.78
C ASN A 252 7.31 8.63 5.80
N LEU A 253 7.08 9.92 5.62
CA LEU A 253 7.93 10.75 4.75
C LEU A 253 9.39 10.80 5.23
N ALA A 254 9.62 10.95 6.53
CA ALA A 254 10.96 10.97 7.11
C ALA A 254 11.69 9.64 6.86
N VAL A 255 11.03 8.51 7.11
CA VAL A 255 11.57 7.17 6.84
C VAL A 255 11.85 6.97 5.36
N PHE A 256 10.92 7.37 4.47
CA PHE A 256 11.13 7.29 3.03
C PHE A 256 12.39 8.04 2.58
N ILE A 257 12.57 9.28 3.01
CA ILE A 257 13.71 10.11 2.65
C ILE A 257 15.01 9.49 3.18
N LEU A 258 15.01 9.02 4.43
CA LEU A 258 16.16 8.36 5.04
C LEU A 258 16.58 7.12 4.24
N VAL A 259 15.64 6.25 3.89
CA VAL A 259 15.91 5.02 3.13
C VAL A 259 16.35 5.34 1.71
N LEU A 260 15.78 6.38 1.07
CA LEU A 260 16.20 6.84 -0.25
C LEU A 260 17.67 7.30 -0.23
N ILE A 261 18.08 8.05 0.79
CA ILE A 261 19.47 8.50 0.98
C ILE A 261 20.39 7.29 1.20
N ILE A 262 20.06 6.40 2.13
CA ILE A 262 20.86 5.20 2.42
C ILE A 262 21.02 4.33 1.17
N GLY A 263 19.92 4.04 0.46
CA GLY A 263 19.95 3.27 -0.79
C GLY A 263 20.83 3.91 -1.86
N SER A 264 20.78 5.24 -1.98
CA SER A 264 21.61 5.99 -2.94
C SER A 264 23.12 5.96 -2.61
N ILE A 265 23.47 5.78 -1.33
CA ILE A 265 24.85 5.63 -0.87
C ILE A 265 25.29 4.17 -1.05
N TYR A 266 24.45 3.23 -0.66
CA TYR A 266 24.73 1.80 -0.73
C TYR A 266 24.98 1.33 -2.16
N ILE A 267 24.14 1.75 -3.11
CA ILE A 267 24.26 1.35 -4.53
C ILE A 267 25.56 1.85 -5.20
N ARG A 268 26.23 2.85 -4.61
CA ARG A 268 27.56 3.27 -5.10
C ARG A 268 28.62 2.24 -4.78
N LYS A 269 28.56 1.67 -3.57
CA LYS A 269 29.53 0.71 -3.05
C LYS A 269 29.23 -0.72 -3.48
N PHE A 270 27.97 -1.01 -3.80
CA PHE A 270 27.54 -2.36 -4.18
C PHE A 270 28.12 -2.76 -5.55
N ASP A 271 28.84 -3.87 -5.58
CA ASP A 271 29.46 -4.39 -6.80
C ASP A 271 28.55 -5.43 -7.46
N MET A 272 27.66 -4.94 -8.32
CA MET A 272 26.61 -5.74 -8.96
C MET A 272 27.16 -6.84 -9.90
N LEU A 273 28.44 -6.79 -10.28
CA LEU A 273 29.06 -7.75 -11.22
C LEU A 273 29.49 -9.06 -10.55
N VAL A 274 29.62 -9.11 -9.22
CA VAL A 274 30.05 -10.33 -8.51
C VAL A 274 28.87 -11.27 -8.20
N SER A 275 27.65 -10.74 -8.09
CA SER A 275 26.47 -11.53 -7.72
C SER A 275 25.97 -12.49 -8.80
N GLN A 276 26.48 -12.38 -10.05
CA GLN A 276 26.14 -13.31 -11.15
C GLN A 276 26.97 -14.60 -11.14
N LYS A 277 27.97 -14.73 -10.25
CA LYS A 277 28.87 -15.91 -10.19
C LYS A 277 28.47 -16.96 -9.16
N THR A 278 27.36 -16.77 -8.45
CA THR A 278 26.92 -17.66 -7.38
C THR A 278 25.52 -18.23 -7.63
N ASP A 279 25.28 -18.66 -8.86
CA ASP A 279 24.27 -19.65 -9.20
C ASP A 279 24.97 -20.95 -9.64
#